data_AF-A0A1T5B919-F1
#
_entry.id   AF-A0A1T5B919-F1
#
_cell.length_a   1.000
_cell.length_b   1.000
_cell.length_c   1.000
_cell.angle_alpha   90.00
_cell.angle_beta   90.00
_cell.angle_gamma   90.00
#
_symmetry.space_group_name_H-M   'P 1'
#
loop_
_entity.id
_entity.type
_entity.pdbx_description
1 polymer ?
#
loop_
_entity_poly.entity_id
_entity_poly.type
_entity_poly.pdbx_seq_one_letter_code
_entity_poly.pdbx_strand_id
1 'polypeptide(L)'
;MTEVRSAGFAQEIVNALGVRSPQDSINAIKNAVIKELETLDRSVSIRDTSYFNHTYAPDLILNWDATTERPVYLRFTDNLLELREGISRLDFENAFVFGLTRPQEDAEGFPQLEQSAQDHHALITDADGIETLINQRSKDAGVNLLGQALTRGGRGLLAQPQAEAVAKTVSEGFSAALETQSAPTRLAVDAIAQYLDDPQAARMTRVLQAVWEGSDGRIDQFPGPADLSKSLNDDSLQYILDVVSASDRNFWRRIGRFLTTSQLSRMSLNASNEESFQNLINANLDVIPCRAAAVASGAETLFSADREPFLWSIRRKTLALEGPDFTAFVADRKELVEGKVAAGDLASTNGLDVETLSRRVAEYELTEVTLRDGGATVQFTSNEGVGHDERLAKLAQGLSSNSTVVKAVVPLPEGQLALNFKTSLVNAKTTRTPLLKDVLAVSIPLLHELPEDRRQALKAFLQVGDSVPTGNAEDLLGLLAEKLGED
;
A
#
# COMPACT_ATOMS: atom_id res chain seq x y z
N MET A 1 -37.33 9.98 1.75
CA MET A 1 -36.42 8.88 2.14
C MET A 1 -35.90 9.22 3.52
N THR A 2 -36.41 8.50 4.51
CA THR A 2 -36.09 8.73 5.92
C THR A 2 -34.69 8.16 6.16
N GLU A 3 -33.72 9.01 6.48
CA GLU A 3 -32.43 8.57 7.03
C GLU A 3 -32.72 7.82 8.33
N VAL A 4 -32.64 6.50 8.27
CA VAL A 4 -32.45 5.69 9.47
C VAL A 4 -31.03 5.98 9.92
N ARG A 5 -30.86 6.95 10.83
CA ARG A 5 -29.66 7.02 11.66
C ARG A 5 -29.51 5.64 12.32
N SER A 6 -28.52 4.85 11.92
CA SER A 6 -28.21 3.63 12.64
C SER A 6 -27.96 4.01 14.09
N ALA A 7 -28.67 3.36 15.01
CA ALA A 7 -28.32 3.46 16.42
C ALA A 7 -26.85 3.03 16.60
N GLY A 8 -26.11 3.70 17.50
CA GLY A 8 -24.70 3.35 17.78
C GLY A 8 -24.56 1.90 18.22
N PHE A 9 -23.35 1.34 18.11
CA PHE A 9 -23.09 -0.07 18.41
C PHE A 9 -23.44 -0.43 19.86
N ALA A 10 -23.15 0.48 20.80
CA ALA A 10 -23.56 0.34 22.19
C ALA A 10 -25.08 0.15 22.35
N GLN A 11 -25.89 0.88 21.57
CA GLN A 11 -27.34 0.73 21.59
C GLN A 11 -27.81 -0.58 20.94
N GLU A 12 -27.13 -1.06 19.89
CA GLU A 12 -27.41 -2.39 19.30
C GLU A 12 -27.20 -3.50 20.34
N ILE A 13 -26.14 -3.43 21.15
CA ILE A 13 -25.85 -4.40 22.22
C ILE A 13 -26.88 -4.32 23.34
N VAL A 14 -27.25 -3.12 23.80
CA VAL A 14 -28.30 -2.93 24.81
C VAL A 14 -29.65 -3.47 24.32
N ASN A 15 -29.99 -3.24 23.05
CA ASN A 15 -31.22 -3.78 22.47
C ASN A 15 -31.18 -5.32 22.39
N ALA A 16 -30.02 -5.90 22.07
CA ALA A 16 -29.83 -7.34 22.00
C ALA A 16 -29.96 -8.02 23.37
N LEU A 17 -29.50 -7.37 24.45
CA LEU A 17 -29.71 -7.82 25.83
C LEU A 17 -31.20 -7.85 26.24
N GLY A 18 -32.05 -7.05 25.59
CA GLY A 18 -33.49 -7.00 25.83
C GLY A 18 -34.32 -8.09 25.12
N VAL A 19 -33.69 -8.95 24.32
CA VAL A 19 -34.38 -10.01 23.56
C VAL A 19 -34.85 -11.12 24.51
N ARG A 20 -36.13 -11.51 24.42
CA ARG A 20 -36.78 -12.45 25.36
C ARG A 20 -36.22 -13.87 25.29
N SER A 21 -35.75 -14.30 24.13
CA SER A 21 -35.19 -15.63 23.91
C SER A 21 -33.69 -15.57 24.21
N PRO A 22 -33.17 -16.38 25.17
CA PRO A 22 -31.76 -16.35 25.54
C PRO A 22 -30.82 -16.63 24.36
N GLN A 23 -31.16 -17.61 23.51
CA GLN A 23 -30.34 -17.96 22.36
C GLN A 23 -30.31 -16.84 21.31
N ASP A 24 -31.47 -16.22 21.05
CA ASP A 24 -31.57 -15.12 20.08
C ASP A 24 -30.86 -13.85 20.61
N SER A 25 -30.90 -13.63 21.93
CA SER A 25 -30.14 -12.56 22.58
C SER A 25 -28.64 -12.76 22.40
N ILE A 26 -28.11 -13.96 22.70
CA ILE A 26 -26.69 -14.29 22.54
C ILE A 26 -26.25 -14.09 21.09
N ASN A 27 -27.01 -14.61 20.12
CA ASN A 27 -26.69 -14.46 18.71
C ASN A 27 -26.71 -12.99 18.28
N ALA A 28 -27.68 -12.20 18.75
CA ALA A 28 -27.77 -10.77 18.45
C ALA A 28 -26.59 -9.98 19.04
N ILE A 29 -26.17 -10.29 20.28
CA ILE A 29 -25.00 -9.66 20.92
C ILE A 29 -23.74 -9.98 20.12
N LYS A 30 -23.50 -11.26 19.83
CA LYS A 30 -22.31 -11.67 19.06
C LYS A 30 -22.27 -11.03 17.68
N ASN A 31 -23.39 -10.98 16.97
CA ASN A 31 -23.46 -10.33 15.66
C ASN A 31 -23.16 -8.84 15.72
N ALA A 32 -23.64 -8.13 16.76
CA ALA A 32 -23.32 -6.72 16.97
C ALA A 32 -21.82 -6.52 17.22
N VAL A 33 -21.22 -7.32 18.11
CA VAL A 33 -19.79 -7.25 18.42
C VAL A 33 -18.92 -7.61 17.21
N ILE A 34 -19.28 -8.65 16.44
CA ILE A 34 -18.59 -9.04 15.21
C ILE A 34 -18.56 -7.86 14.23
N LYS A 35 -19.72 -7.26 13.95
CA LYS A 35 -19.85 -6.12 13.03
C LYS A 35 -19.03 -4.93 13.51
N GLU A 36 -18.98 -4.69 14.81
CA GLU A 36 -18.19 -3.62 15.40
C GLU A 36 -16.68 -3.86 15.24
N LEU A 37 -16.20 -5.07 15.53
CA LEU A 37 -14.78 -5.45 15.38
C LEU A 37 -14.34 -5.47 13.90
N GLU A 38 -15.17 -5.98 12.98
CA GLU A 38 -14.92 -5.91 11.53
C GLU A 38 -14.93 -4.46 11.03
N THR A 39 -15.73 -3.60 11.65
CA THR A 39 -15.71 -2.16 11.36
C THR A 39 -14.44 -1.53 11.86
N LEU A 40 -13.92 -1.92 13.03
CA LEU A 40 -12.67 -1.41 13.63
C LEU A 40 -11.41 -1.89 12.90
N ASP A 41 -11.36 -3.14 12.44
CA ASP A 41 -10.30 -3.67 11.57
C ASP A 41 -10.90 -4.53 10.45
N ARG A 42 -10.85 -4.02 9.21
CA ARG A 42 -11.42 -4.71 8.03
C ARG A 42 -10.61 -5.92 7.56
N SER A 43 -9.39 -6.10 8.08
CA SER A 43 -8.52 -7.22 7.70
C SER A 43 -8.78 -8.48 8.53
N VAL A 44 -9.60 -8.38 9.58
CA VAL A 44 -9.87 -9.49 10.49
C VAL A 44 -10.89 -10.46 9.91
N SER A 45 -10.67 -11.75 10.14
CA SER A 45 -11.67 -12.80 10.01
C SER A 45 -12.07 -13.27 11.42
N ILE A 46 -13.38 -13.30 11.70
CA ILE A 46 -13.89 -13.64 13.04
C ILE A 46 -14.57 -15.01 12.99
N ARG A 47 -14.15 -15.91 13.89
CA ARG A 47 -14.78 -17.22 14.11
C ARG A 47 -15.59 -17.19 15.40
N ASP A 48 -16.89 -17.44 15.30
CA ASP A 48 -17.75 -17.73 16.45
C ASP A 48 -17.46 -19.16 16.97
N THR A 49 -17.18 -19.28 18.26
CA THR A 49 -16.87 -20.56 18.92
C THR A 49 -18.11 -21.27 19.47
N SER A 50 -19.29 -20.67 19.33
CA SER A 50 -20.55 -21.08 19.95
C SER A 50 -20.60 -20.99 21.48
N TYR A 51 -19.51 -20.64 22.17
CA TYR A 51 -19.51 -20.39 23.62
C TYR A 51 -20.01 -18.98 23.93
N PHE A 52 -20.70 -18.80 25.06
CA PHE A 52 -21.09 -17.48 25.54
C PHE A 52 -20.80 -17.34 27.03
N ASN A 53 -20.06 -16.29 27.42
CA ASN A 53 -19.73 -15.98 28.82
C ASN A 53 -19.04 -17.14 29.58
N HIS A 54 -18.22 -17.95 28.89
CA HIS A 54 -17.55 -19.12 29.48
C HIS A 54 -16.14 -18.79 29.96
N THR A 55 -15.79 -19.12 31.21
CA THR A 55 -14.53 -18.73 31.85
C THR A 55 -13.26 -19.19 31.11
N TYR A 56 -13.29 -20.36 30.46
CA TYR A 56 -12.12 -21.01 29.84
C TYR A 56 -12.19 -21.14 28.31
N ALA A 57 -13.25 -20.61 27.69
CA ALA A 57 -13.43 -20.74 26.25
C ALA A 57 -13.80 -19.37 25.68
N PRO A 58 -13.06 -18.88 24.68
CA PRO A 58 -13.36 -17.58 24.10
C PRO A 58 -14.71 -17.62 23.39
N ASP A 59 -15.40 -16.50 23.38
CA ASP A 59 -16.68 -16.32 22.72
C ASP A 59 -16.49 -16.19 21.20
N LEU A 60 -15.42 -15.50 20.78
CA LEU A 60 -14.99 -15.32 19.40
C LEU A 60 -13.47 -15.48 19.28
N ILE A 61 -12.98 -15.81 18.09
CA ILE A 61 -11.55 -15.81 17.79
C ILE A 61 -11.31 -14.92 16.57
N LEU A 62 -10.48 -13.89 16.74
CA LEU A 62 -9.99 -13.03 15.67
C LEU A 62 -8.81 -13.70 14.99
N ASN A 63 -8.75 -13.62 13.66
CA ASN A 63 -7.66 -14.18 12.87
C ASN A 63 -7.30 -13.21 11.73
N TRP A 64 -6.02 -12.96 11.52
CA TRP A 64 -5.50 -12.14 10.41
C TRP A 64 -4.68 -12.95 9.40
N ASP A 65 -4.06 -14.03 9.88
CA ASP A 65 -3.32 -14.99 9.09
C ASP A 65 -3.28 -16.34 9.81
N ALA A 66 -2.64 -17.35 9.22
CA ALA A 66 -2.59 -18.70 9.77
C ALA A 66 -1.91 -18.80 11.15
N THR A 67 -1.25 -17.75 11.63
CA THR A 67 -0.41 -17.75 12.84
C THR A 67 -0.84 -16.74 13.90
N THR A 68 -1.62 -15.73 13.52
CA THR A 68 -2.03 -14.64 14.40
C THR A 68 -3.50 -14.80 14.74
N GLU A 69 -3.76 -15.34 15.93
CA GLU A 69 -5.09 -15.46 16.51
C GLU A 69 -5.19 -14.66 17.80
N ARG A 70 -6.39 -14.11 18.07
CA ARG A 70 -6.67 -13.44 19.33
C ARG A 70 -8.03 -13.87 19.90
N PRO A 71 -8.08 -14.43 21.11
CA PRO A 71 -9.34 -14.80 21.76
C PRO A 71 -10.09 -13.55 22.22
N VAL A 72 -11.40 -13.50 21.95
CA VAL A 72 -12.30 -12.47 22.44
C VAL A 72 -13.25 -13.07 23.47
N TYR A 73 -13.36 -12.41 24.61
CA TYR A 73 -14.24 -12.79 25.70
C TYR A 73 -15.29 -11.70 25.91
N LEU A 74 -16.57 -12.07 25.83
CA LEU A 74 -17.68 -11.16 26.11
C LEU A 74 -18.02 -11.24 27.60
N ARG A 75 -17.87 -10.14 28.33
CA ARG A 75 -18.05 -10.11 29.79
C ARG A 75 -18.86 -8.92 30.25
N PHE A 76 -19.62 -9.10 31.33
CA PHE A 76 -20.12 -7.98 32.10
C PHE A 76 -18.95 -7.40 32.91
N THR A 77 -18.81 -6.09 32.89
CA THR A 77 -17.70 -5.32 33.50
C THR A 77 -18.14 -4.62 34.79
N ASP A 78 -19.27 -5.02 35.34
CA ASP A 78 -19.83 -4.55 36.60
C ASP A 78 -19.12 -5.13 37.84
N ASN A 79 -18.47 -6.30 37.71
CA ASN A 79 -17.67 -6.92 38.78
C ASN A 79 -16.17 -6.94 38.43
N LEU A 80 -15.46 -5.84 38.75
CA LEU A 80 -14.03 -5.68 38.43
C LEU A 80 -13.12 -6.72 39.11
N LEU A 81 -13.48 -7.18 40.31
CA LEU A 81 -12.69 -8.17 41.05
C LEU A 81 -12.68 -9.53 40.35
N GLU A 82 -13.85 -9.99 39.91
CA GLU A 82 -14.00 -11.25 39.16
C GLU A 82 -13.28 -11.17 37.82
N LEU A 83 -13.36 -10.03 37.14
CA LEU A 83 -12.66 -9.82 35.87
C LEU A 83 -11.14 -9.86 36.05
N ARG A 84 -10.62 -9.22 37.11
CA ARG A 84 -9.19 -9.25 37.46
C ARG A 84 -8.72 -10.66 37.77
N GLU A 85 -9.48 -11.41 38.57
CA GLU A 85 -9.16 -12.82 38.85
C GLU A 85 -9.19 -13.66 37.57
N GLY A 86 -10.13 -13.40 36.66
CA GLY A 86 -10.20 -14.02 35.34
C GLY A 86 -8.94 -13.79 34.51
N ILE A 87 -8.51 -12.54 34.38
CA ILE A 87 -7.32 -12.14 33.59
C ILE A 87 -6.04 -12.81 34.12
N SER A 88 -5.92 -12.94 35.45
CA SER A 88 -4.75 -13.58 36.08
C SER A 88 -4.67 -15.11 35.88
N ARG A 89 -5.66 -15.75 35.24
CA ARG A 89 -5.69 -17.20 34.97
C ARG A 89 -5.22 -17.52 33.54
N LEU A 90 -4.75 -18.75 33.37
CA LEU A 90 -3.96 -19.30 32.24
C LEU A 90 -4.53 -19.19 30.80
N ASP A 91 -5.69 -18.56 30.57
CA ASP A 91 -6.36 -18.47 29.26
C ASP A 91 -6.57 -17.03 28.76
N PHE A 92 -6.07 -16.03 29.49
CA PHE A 92 -6.26 -14.60 29.17
C PHE A 92 -5.01 -13.89 28.62
N GLU A 93 -3.91 -14.61 28.39
CA GLU A 93 -2.72 -14.03 27.78
C GLU A 93 -3.05 -13.53 26.36
N ASN A 94 -2.77 -12.26 26.09
CA ASN A 94 -3.17 -11.56 24.86
C ASN A 94 -4.69 -11.53 24.58
N ALA A 95 -5.55 -11.70 25.60
CA ALA A 95 -6.99 -11.70 25.40
C ALA A 95 -7.56 -10.33 25.04
N PHE A 96 -8.68 -10.34 24.32
CA PHE A 96 -9.53 -9.17 24.10
C PHE A 96 -10.82 -9.36 24.92
N VAL A 97 -10.97 -8.63 26.01
CA VAL A 97 -12.20 -8.58 26.80
C VAL A 97 -13.08 -7.46 26.28
N PHE A 98 -14.23 -7.82 25.73
CA PHE A 98 -15.26 -6.89 25.30
C PHE A 98 -16.35 -6.81 26.39
N GLY A 99 -16.51 -5.63 26.97
CA GLY A 99 -17.49 -5.30 27.98
C GLY A 99 -18.89 -5.15 27.41
N LEU A 100 -19.84 -5.95 27.90
CA LEU A 100 -21.27 -5.83 27.61
C LEU A 100 -21.92 -4.69 28.41
N THR A 101 -21.23 -4.19 29.43
CA THR A 101 -21.58 -3.02 30.22
C THR A 101 -20.40 -2.05 30.27
N ARG A 102 -20.65 -0.82 30.73
CA ARG A 102 -19.58 0.16 30.96
C ARG A 102 -18.90 -0.11 32.30
N PRO A 103 -17.56 -0.19 32.36
CA PRO A 103 -16.85 -0.26 33.63
C PRO A 103 -17.05 1.06 34.39
N GLN A 104 -17.26 0.96 35.71
CA GLN A 104 -17.30 2.15 36.57
C GLN A 104 -15.87 2.55 36.93
N GLU A 105 -15.38 3.68 36.40
CA GLU A 105 -14.00 4.15 36.62
C GLU A 105 -13.69 4.45 38.09
N ASP A 106 -14.69 4.90 38.85
CA ASP A 106 -14.57 5.21 40.28
C ASP A 106 -14.67 3.96 41.17
N ALA A 107 -14.89 2.76 40.60
CA ALA A 107 -15.08 1.55 41.38
C ALA A 107 -13.76 1.04 41.99
N GLU A 108 -13.87 0.55 43.23
CA GLU A 108 -12.76 -0.06 43.94
C GLU A 108 -12.20 -1.25 43.15
N GLY A 109 -10.91 -1.23 42.81
CA GLY A 109 -10.26 -2.28 42.02
C GLY A 109 -9.86 -1.88 40.59
N PHE A 110 -10.31 -0.71 40.10
CA PHE A 110 -10.03 -0.27 38.73
C PHE A 110 -8.52 -0.14 38.40
N PRO A 111 -7.67 0.51 39.21
CA PRO A 111 -6.23 0.57 38.94
C PRO A 111 -5.56 -0.80 38.94
N GLN A 112 -6.02 -1.72 39.81
CA GLN A 112 -5.49 -3.08 39.88
C GLN A 112 -5.90 -3.92 38.67
N LEU A 113 -7.10 -3.68 38.11
CA LEU A 113 -7.56 -4.32 36.89
C LEU A 113 -6.75 -3.84 35.69
N GLU A 114 -6.54 -2.53 35.56
CA GLU A 114 -5.72 -1.96 34.48
C GLU A 114 -4.30 -2.52 34.50
N GLN A 115 -3.65 -2.55 35.67
CA GLN A 115 -2.32 -3.14 35.81
C GLN A 115 -2.32 -4.63 35.43
N SER A 116 -3.30 -5.41 35.91
CA SER A 116 -3.41 -6.82 35.56
C SER A 116 -3.60 -7.04 34.06
N ALA A 117 -4.36 -6.18 33.39
CA ALA A 117 -4.58 -6.22 31.96
C ALA A 117 -3.28 -5.92 31.19
N GLN A 118 -2.51 -4.92 31.64
CA GLN A 118 -1.20 -4.61 31.05
C GLN A 118 -0.20 -5.76 31.21
N ASP A 119 -0.12 -6.35 32.42
CA ASP A 119 0.82 -7.43 32.75
C ASP A 119 0.57 -8.72 31.94
N HIS A 120 -0.69 -8.98 31.56
CA HIS A 120 -1.08 -10.15 30.78
C HIS A 120 -1.31 -9.84 29.29
N HIS A 121 -0.95 -8.63 28.84
CA HIS A 121 -1.21 -8.14 27.48
C HIS A 121 -2.68 -8.23 27.06
N ALA A 122 -3.61 -8.18 28.02
CA ALA A 122 -5.03 -8.24 27.77
C ALA A 122 -5.59 -6.83 27.53
N LEU A 123 -6.46 -6.68 26.53
CA LEU A 123 -7.23 -5.45 26.31
C LEU A 123 -8.59 -5.60 26.96
N ILE A 124 -9.02 -4.60 27.73
CA ILE A 124 -10.39 -4.48 28.22
C ILE A 124 -10.98 -3.21 27.63
N THR A 125 -12.07 -3.34 26.90
CA THR A 125 -12.80 -2.20 26.30
C THR A 125 -14.29 -2.49 26.33
N ASP A 126 -15.10 -1.48 26.10
CA ASP A 126 -16.54 -1.60 25.86
C ASP A 126 -16.90 -1.09 24.46
N ALA A 127 -18.19 -1.14 24.15
CA ALA A 127 -18.73 -0.66 22.88
C ALA A 127 -18.52 0.85 22.69
N ASP A 128 -18.55 1.65 23.75
CA ASP A 128 -18.36 3.10 23.64
C ASP A 128 -16.91 3.48 23.34
N GLY A 129 -15.94 2.75 23.91
CA GLY A 129 -14.52 2.87 23.61
C GLY A 129 -14.20 2.53 22.15
N ILE A 130 -14.75 1.43 21.63
CA ILE A 130 -14.54 1.05 20.23
C ILE A 130 -15.29 1.99 19.28
N GLU A 131 -16.54 2.35 19.58
CA GLU A 131 -17.32 3.29 18.78
C GLU A 131 -16.61 4.65 18.66
N THR A 132 -15.93 5.10 19.73
CA THR A 132 -15.08 6.29 19.69
C THR A 132 -13.98 6.17 18.64
N LEU A 133 -13.23 5.06 18.64
CA LEU A 133 -12.16 4.81 17.67
C LEU A 133 -12.73 4.71 16.25
N ILE A 134 -13.88 4.05 16.06
CA ILE A 134 -14.58 3.91 14.77
C ILE A 134 -15.01 5.29 14.22
N ASN A 135 -15.53 6.15 15.09
CA ASN A 135 -15.98 7.47 14.68
C ASN A 135 -14.80 8.38 14.29
N GLN A 136 -13.68 8.27 14.99
CA GLN A 136 -12.49 9.08 14.76
C GLN A 136 -11.62 8.58 13.60
N ARG A 137 -11.53 7.27 13.35
CA ARG A 137 -10.71 6.70 12.26
C ARG A 137 -11.09 7.15 10.85
N SER A 138 -12.35 7.60 10.67
CA SER A 138 -12.82 8.14 9.39
C SER A 138 -12.26 9.55 9.11
N LYS A 139 -11.78 10.23 10.16
CA LYS A 139 -11.25 11.60 10.13
C LYS A 139 -9.73 11.63 10.25
N ASP A 140 -9.15 10.63 10.88
CA ASP A 140 -7.72 10.56 11.17
C ASP A 140 -7.18 9.14 10.92
N ALA A 141 -6.25 9.01 9.98
CA ALA A 141 -5.73 7.70 9.64
C ALA A 141 -4.76 7.13 10.71
N GLY A 142 -4.27 7.94 11.64
CA GLY A 142 -3.37 7.53 12.71
C GLY A 142 -4.19 6.82 13.78
N VAL A 143 -5.40 7.33 14.02
CA VAL A 143 -6.43 6.63 14.78
C VAL A 143 -6.91 5.36 14.08
N ASN A 144 -6.98 5.34 12.74
CA ASN A 144 -7.26 4.11 11.98
C ASN A 144 -6.18 3.04 12.21
N LEU A 145 -4.89 3.41 12.16
CA LEU A 145 -3.78 2.50 12.49
C LEU A 145 -3.86 2.02 13.94
N LEU A 146 -4.12 2.93 14.88
CA LEU A 146 -4.29 2.61 16.30
C LEU A 146 -5.40 1.56 16.49
N GLY A 147 -6.55 1.70 15.82
CA GLY A 147 -7.64 0.72 15.91
C GLY A 147 -7.23 -0.69 15.44
N GLN A 148 -6.48 -0.79 14.34
CA GLN A 148 -5.94 -2.07 13.84
C GLN A 148 -4.87 -2.65 14.79
N ALA A 149 -4.01 -1.79 15.34
CA ALA A 149 -3.00 -2.20 16.30
C ALA A 149 -3.64 -2.71 17.62
N LEU A 150 -4.65 -2.00 18.12
CA LEU A 150 -5.39 -2.35 19.34
C LEU A 150 -6.13 -3.68 19.20
N THR A 151 -6.74 -3.95 18.05
CA THR A 151 -7.41 -5.25 17.81
C THR A 151 -6.44 -6.42 17.80
N ARG A 152 -5.24 -6.24 17.23
CA ARG A 152 -4.21 -7.29 17.12
C ARG A 152 -3.43 -7.54 18.41
N GLY A 153 -3.11 -6.48 19.16
CA GLY A 153 -2.21 -6.56 20.31
C GLY A 153 -2.39 -5.43 21.32
N GLY A 154 -3.59 -4.86 21.43
CA GLY A 154 -3.89 -3.88 22.48
C GLY A 154 -3.78 -4.46 23.88
N ARG A 155 -3.47 -3.63 24.87
CA ARG A 155 -3.43 -4.02 26.28
C ARG A 155 -3.93 -2.90 27.19
N GLY A 156 -4.23 -3.26 28.43
CA GLY A 156 -4.74 -2.32 29.43
C GLY A 156 -6.24 -2.12 29.30
N LEU A 157 -6.74 -1.04 29.89
CA LEU A 157 -8.17 -0.70 29.91
C LEU A 157 -8.42 0.55 29.06
N LEU A 158 -9.32 0.42 28.09
CA LEU A 158 -9.63 1.44 27.11
C LEU A 158 -11.16 1.67 27.04
N ALA A 159 -11.73 2.25 28.09
CA ALA A 159 -13.11 2.73 28.03
C ALA A 159 -13.17 4.06 27.25
N GLN A 160 -14.37 4.62 27.08
CA GLN A 160 -14.59 5.80 26.24
C GLN A 160 -13.61 6.97 26.52
N PRO A 161 -13.40 7.44 27.77
CA PRO A 161 -12.52 8.59 28.01
C PRO A 161 -11.06 8.31 27.66
N GLN A 162 -10.58 7.10 27.94
CA GLN A 162 -9.21 6.67 27.60
C GLN A 162 -9.07 6.52 26.08
N ALA A 163 -10.06 5.93 25.40
CA ALA A 163 -10.08 5.83 23.95
C ALA A 163 -9.98 7.21 23.28
N GLU A 164 -10.76 8.19 23.76
CA GLU A 164 -10.73 9.57 23.26
C GLU A 164 -9.36 10.22 23.50
N ALA A 165 -8.79 10.06 24.71
CA ALA A 165 -7.50 10.65 25.06
C ALA A 165 -6.33 10.03 24.26
N VAL A 166 -6.31 8.70 24.12
CA VAL A 166 -5.26 7.99 23.38
C VAL A 166 -5.34 8.31 21.89
N ALA A 167 -6.54 8.27 21.31
CA ALA A 167 -6.72 8.60 19.90
C ALA A 167 -6.29 10.04 19.57
N LYS A 168 -6.65 11.00 20.44
CA LYS A 168 -6.19 12.38 20.33
C LYS A 168 -4.67 12.49 20.45
N THR A 169 -4.07 11.84 21.45
CA THR A 169 -2.61 11.88 21.67
C THR A 169 -1.84 11.31 20.48
N VAL A 170 -2.33 10.19 19.91
CA VAL A 170 -1.72 9.56 18.73
C VAL A 170 -1.86 10.47 17.50
N SER A 171 -3.05 11.01 17.24
CA SER A 171 -3.30 11.96 16.15
C SER A 171 -2.38 13.20 16.23
N GLU A 172 -2.29 13.81 17.40
CA GLU A 172 -1.41 14.97 17.66
C GLU A 172 0.07 14.59 17.50
N GLY A 173 0.49 13.41 17.95
CA GLY A 173 1.87 12.95 17.82
C GLY A 173 2.31 12.69 16.39
N PHE A 174 1.43 12.19 15.52
CA PHE A 174 1.70 12.04 14.09
C PHE A 174 1.81 13.39 13.39
N SER A 175 0.89 14.31 13.69
CA SER A 175 0.95 15.69 13.17
C SER A 175 2.23 16.40 13.64
N ALA A 176 2.60 16.23 14.90
CA ALA A 176 3.84 16.73 15.48
C ALA A 176 5.08 16.10 14.85
N ALA A 177 5.04 14.82 14.47
CA ALA A 177 6.15 14.16 13.78
C ALA A 177 6.39 14.76 12.40
N LEU A 178 5.33 15.16 11.69
CA LEU A 178 5.44 15.87 10.41
C LEU A 178 6.13 17.23 10.54
N GLU A 179 5.95 17.90 11.68
CA GLU A 179 6.58 19.18 12.01
C GLU A 179 7.89 19.03 12.81
N THR A 180 8.37 17.80 13.02
CA THR A 180 9.56 17.47 13.83
C THR A 180 9.51 17.99 15.28
N GLN A 181 8.32 18.06 15.87
CA GLN A 181 8.10 18.48 17.25
C GLN A 181 8.31 17.32 18.23
N SER A 182 9.44 17.33 18.96
CA SER A 182 9.84 16.21 19.82
C SER A 182 8.86 15.90 20.97
N ALA A 183 8.28 16.90 21.62
CA ALA A 183 7.49 16.69 22.84
C ALA A 183 6.13 15.98 22.58
N PRO A 184 5.28 16.41 21.64
CA PRO A 184 4.03 15.71 21.36
C PRO A 184 4.25 14.35 20.70
N THR A 185 5.29 14.22 19.85
CA THR A 185 5.68 12.90 19.31
C THR A 185 6.09 11.93 20.40
N ARG A 186 6.81 12.39 21.45
CA ARG A 186 7.11 11.55 22.62
C ARG A 186 5.86 11.06 23.33
N LEU A 187 4.90 11.96 23.58
CA LEU A 187 3.64 11.62 24.25
C LEU A 187 2.88 10.54 23.48
N ALA A 188 2.88 10.61 22.15
CA ALA A 188 2.32 9.54 21.33
C ALA A 188 3.13 8.24 21.46
N VAL A 189 4.45 8.26 21.38
CA VAL A 189 5.27 7.05 21.58
C VAL A 189 5.00 6.40 22.94
N ASP A 190 4.89 7.19 24.00
CA ASP A 190 4.59 6.70 25.35
C ASP A 190 3.18 6.10 25.43
N ALA A 191 2.17 6.76 24.86
CA ALA A 191 0.80 6.24 24.80
C ALA A 191 0.71 4.93 23.99
N ILE A 192 1.44 4.84 22.88
CA ILE A 192 1.56 3.65 22.05
C ILE A 192 2.14 2.49 22.85
N ALA A 193 3.26 2.74 23.54
CA ALA A 193 3.90 1.73 24.38
C ALA A 193 3.01 1.32 25.56
N GLN A 194 2.20 2.23 26.11
CA GLN A 194 1.30 1.92 27.21
C GLN A 194 0.17 0.96 26.77
N TYR A 195 -0.49 1.23 25.64
CA TYR A 195 -1.72 0.53 25.25
C TYR A 195 -1.53 -0.57 24.21
N LEU A 196 -0.32 -0.79 23.70
CA LEU A 196 -0.02 -1.86 22.75
C LEU A 196 1.05 -2.80 23.30
N ASP A 197 0.98 -4.07 22.89
CA ASP A 197 2.05 -5.04 23.04
C ASP A 197 3.31 -4.63 22.27
N ASP A 198 4.44 -5.26 22.57
CA ASP A 198 5.73 -4.87 21.98
C ASP A 198 5.73 -4.97 20.43
N PRO A 199 5.16 -6.03 19.80
CA PRO A 199 5.07 -6.10 18.35
C PRO A 199 4.27 -4.97 17.70
N GLN A 200 3.08 -4.63 18.21
CA GLN A 200 2.25 -3.58 17.61
C GLN A 200 2.78 -2.18 17.96
N ALA A 201 3.30 -1.98 19.18
CA ALA A 201 3.95 -0.73 19.57
C ALA A 201 5.14 -0.42 18.66
N ALA A 202 6.06 -1.39 18.47
CA ALA A 202 7.21 -1.22 17.59
C ALA A 202 6.81 -0.90 16.15
N ARG A 203 5.77 -1.57 15.62
CA ARG A 203 5.24 -1.28 14.28
C ARG A 203 4.75 0.16 14.17
N MET A 204 3.95 0.63 15.14
CA MET A 204 3.36 1.96 15.07
C MET A 204 4.38 3.07 15.33
N THR A 205 5.31 2.86 16.27
CA THR A 205 6.46 3.75 16.49
C THR A 205 7.34 3.85 15.25
N ARG A 206 7.51 2.77 14.47
CA ARG A 206 8.24 2.82 13.20
C ARG A 206 7.56 3.73 12.17
N VAL A 207 6.22 3.77 12.15
CA VAL A 207 5.49 4.70 11.27
C VAL A 207 5.76 6.15 11.68
N LEU A 208 5.67 6.44 12.97
CA LEU A 208 6.01 7.77 13.51
C LEU A 208 7.45 8.16 13.19
N GLN A 209 8.39 7.22 13.32
CA GLN A 209 9.80 7.43 12.98
C GLN A 209 9.98 7.70 11.47
N ALA A 210 9.30 6.94 10.61
CA ALA A 210 9.38 7.13 9.17
C ALA A 210 8.82 8.50 8.75
N VAL A 211 7.72 8.93 9.35
CA VAL A 211 7.16 10.29 9.18
C VAL A 211 8.16 11.34 9.64
N TRP A 212 8.75 11.17 10.81
CA TRP A 212 9.79 12.07 11.36
C TRP A 212 11.00 12.19 10.44
N GLU A 213 11.60 11.06 10.03
CA GLU A 213 12.76 11.02 9.14
C GLU A 213 12.44 11.59 7.75
N GLY A 214 11.22 11.32 7.26
CA GLY A 214 10.69 11.87 6.03
C GLY A 214 10.61 13.40 6.09
N SER A 215 10.19 13.96 7.21
CA SER A 215 10.05 15.41 7.44
C SER A 215 11.36 16.10 7.85
N ASP A 216 12.52 15.60 7.40
CA ASP A 216 13.86 16.12 7.76
C ASP A 216 14.25 16.01 9.24
N GLY A 217 13.46 15.31 10.05
CA GLY A 217 13.81 14.96 11.41
C GLY A 217 15.03 14.03 11.43
N ARG A 218 16.01 14.32 12.28
CA ARG A 218 17.15 13.43 12.45
C ARG A 218 16.78 12.24 13.32
N ILE A 219 17.21 11.04 12.94
CA ILE A 219 16.92 9.80 13.69
C ILE A 219 17.45 9.82 15.13
N ASP A 220 18.59 10.47 15.37
CA ASP A 220 19.17 10.60 16.71
C ASP A 220 18.41 11.58 17.63
N GLN A 221 17.46 12.33 17.06
CA GLN A 221 16.56 13.24 17.77
C GLN A 221 15.14 12.69 17.88
N PHE A 222 14.86 11.52 17.28
CA PHE A 222 13.55 10.89 17.36
C PHE A 222 13.22 10.53 18.82
N PRO A 223 12.06 10.97 19.35
CA PRO A 223 11.72 10.79 20.76
C PRO A 223 11.11 9.41 21.05
N GLY A 224 11.75 8.34 20.59
CA GLY A 224 11.32 6.96 20.79
C GLY A 224 12.44 5.96 20.53
N PRO A 225 12.18 4.65 20.74
CA PRO A 225 13.16 3.62 20.39
C PRO A 225 13.42 3.65 18.87
N ALA A 226 14.67 3.91 18.49
CA ALA A 226 15.07 3.92 17.10
C ALA A 226 15.03 2.50 16.53
N ASP A 227 14.16 2.28 15.55
CA ASP A 227 14.07 1.04 14.82
C ASP A 227 14.74 1.22 13.45
N LEU A 228 15.89 0.56 13.28
CA LEU A 228 16.67 0.60 12.04
C LEU A 228 16.24 -0.51 11.05
N SER A 229 15.19 -1.26 11.35
CA SER A 229 14.63 -2.23 10.41
C SER A 229 13.98 -1.49 9.24
N LYS A 230 14.22 -2.01 8.04
CA LYS A 230 14.16 -1.22 6.80
C LYS A 230 12.78 -1.19 6.12
N SER A 231 11.83 -2.04 6.48
CA SER A 231 10.55 -2.16 5.75
C SER A 231 9.34 -1.69 6.55
N LEU A 232 8.56 -0.79 5.94
CA LEU A 232 7.20 -0.46 6.35
C LEU A 232 6.23 -1.55 5.87
N ASN A 233 5.25 -1.91 6.69
CA ASN A 233 4.17 -2.80 6.26
C ASN A 233 3.14 -2.03 5.42
N ASP A 234 2.20 -2.76 4.82
CA ASP A 234 1.20 -2.20 3.90
C ASP A 234 0.28 -1.19 4.60
N ASP A 235 -0.19 -1.49 5.81
CA ASP A 235 -1.07 -0.60 6.60
C ASP A 235 -0.36 0.73 6.91
N SER A 236 0.92 0.66 7.28
CA SER A 236 1.76 1.84 7.59
C SER A 236 2.01 2.70 6.36
N LEU A 237 2.24 2.06 5.20
CA LEU A 237 2.42 2.79 3.95
C LEU A 237 1.12 3.46 3.52
N GLN A 238 -0.01 2.76 3.64
CA GLN A 238 -1.33 3.29 3.36
C GLN A 238 -1.62 4.52 4.22
N TYR A 239 -1.29 4.46 5.52
CA TYR A 239 -1.40 5.60 6.42
C TYR A 239 -0.61 6.82 5.93
N ILE A 240 0.66 6.63 5.57
CA ILE A 240 1.50 7.73 5.08
C ILE A 240 0.88 8.33 3.82
N LEU A 241 0.35 7.50 2.91
CA LEU A 241 -0.34 7.98 1.71
C LEU A 241 -1.63 8.77 2.03
N ASP A 242 -2.37 8.36 3.06
CA ASP A 242 -3.65 8.99 3.42
C ASP A 242 -3.49 10.32 4.19
N VAL A 243 -2.39 10.49 4.93
CA VAL A 243 -2.17 11.68 5.78
C VAL A 243 -1.19 12.67 5.19
N VAL A 244 -0.15 12.19 4.52
CA VAL A 244 0.94 13.04 4.09
C VAL A 244 0.67 13.56 2.70
N SER A 245 0.28 14.83 2.61
CA SER A 245 0.19 15.59 1.35
C SER A 245 1.48 16.38 1.10
N ALA A 246 2.63 15.73 1.22
CA ALA A 246 3.92 16.36 0.94
C ALA A 246 4.17 16.35 -0.57
N SER A 247 4.58 17.48 -1.13
CA SER A 247 5.17 17.55 -2.47
C SER A 247 6.70 17.36 -2.45
N ASP A 248 7.31 17.32 -1.26
CA ASP A 248 8.75 17.13 -1.12
C ASP A 248 9.18 15.73 -1.60
N ARG A 249 10.00 15.72 -2.66
CA ARG A 249 10.56 14.50 -3.22
C ARG A 249 11.50 13.79 -2.26
N ASN A 250 12.23 14.51 -1.41
CA ASN A 250 13.20 13.92 -0.47
C ASN A 250 12.49 13.15 0.64
N PHE A 251 11.37 13.67 1.15
CA PHE A 251 10.43 12.93 1.99
C PHE A 251 10.10 11.56 1.36
N TRP A 252 9.53 11.57 0.16
CA TRP A 252 9.07 10.34 -0.50
C TRP A 252 10.23 9.39 -0.86
N ARG A 253 11.39 9.93 -1.22
CA ARG A 253 12.60 9.14 -1.49
C ARG A 253 13.14 8.42 -0.26
N ARG A 254 12.92 8.96 0.96
CA ARG A 254 13.28 8.28 2.21
C ARG A 254 12.32 7.14 2.53
N ILE A 255 11.02 7.41 2.43
CA ILE A 255 9.96 6.41 2.64
C ILE A 255 10.09 5.24 1.66
N GLY A 256 10.37 5.54 0.39
CA GLY A 256 10.26 4.56 -0.69
C GLY A 256 11.44 3.61 -0.90
N ARG A 257 12.51 3.70 -0.10
CA ARG A 257 13.78 2.97 -0.31
C ARG A 257 13.65 1.44 -0.37
N PHE A 258 12.62 0.89 0.25
CA PHE A 258 12.43 -0.57 0.39
C PHE A 258 11.10 -1.03 -0.19
N LEU A 259 10.46 -0.21 -1.03
CA LEU A 259 9.21 -0.55 -1.66
C LEU A 259 9.37 -1.66 -2.69
N THR A 260 8.29 -2.41 -2.88
CA THR A 260 8.17 -3.41 -3.93
C THR A 260 6.93 -3.15 -4.76
N THR A 261 6.93 -3.58 -6.03
CA THR A 261 5.74 -3.49 -6.89
C THR A 261 4.54 -4.24 -6.29
N SER A 262 4.79 -5.34 -5.58
CA SER A 262 3.74 -6.12 -4.90
C SER A 262 3.08 -5.31 -3.80
N GLN A 263 3.85 -4.63 -2.94
CA GLN A 263 3.31 -3.76 -1.90
C GLN A 263 2.50 -2.61 -2.50
N LEU A 264 3.03 -1.92 -3.52
CA LEU A 264 2.34 -0.83 -4.19
C LEU A 264 1.00 -1.27 -4.83
N SER A 265 0.94 -2.49 -5.36
CA SER A 265 -0.29 -3.03 -5.98
C SER A 265 -1.42 -3.35 -5.00
N ARG A 266 -1.13 -3.39 -3.69
CA ARG A 266 -2.10 -3.66 -2.61
C ARG A 266 -2.64 -2.39 -1.95
N MET A 267 -2.11 -1.22 -2.31
CA MET A 267 -2.59 0.06 -1.77
C MET A 267 -4.03 0.33 -2.24
N SER A 268 -4.77 1.09 -1.44
CA SER A 268 -6.12 1.53 -1.75
C SER A 268 -6.10 3.00 -2.14
N LEU A 269 -6.37 3.28 -3.41
CA LEU A 269 -6.37 4.64 -3.94
C LEU A 269 -7.74 5.30 -3.84
N ASN A 270 -7.75 6.56 -3.46
CA ASN A 270 -8.90 7.45 -3.39
C ASN A 270 -8.47 8.87 -3.80
N ALA A 271 -9.43 9.79 -3.94
CA ALA A 271 -9.13 11.16 -4.37
C ALA A 271 -8.19 11.94 -3.42
N SER A 272 -8.11 11.56 -2.14
CA SER A 272 -7.24 12.23 -1.16
C SER A 272 -5.79 11.75 -1.17
N ASN A 273 -5.50 10.54 -1.65
CA ASN A 273 -4.16 9.94 -1.59
C ASN A 273 -3.52 9.71 -2.98
N GLU A 274 -4.23 10.03 -4.06
CA GLU A 274 -3.76 9.82 -5.43
C GLU A 274 -2.48 10.61 -5.72
N GLU A 275 -2.40 11.86 -5.31
CA GLU A 275 -1.21 12.72 -5.49
C GLU A 275 0.00 12.18 -4.70
N SER A 276 -0.20 11.83 -3.43
CA SER A 276 0.83 11.21 -2.58
C SER A 276 1.35 9.91 -3.16
N PHE A 277 0.47 9.11 -3.78
CA PHE A 277 0.85 7.89 -4.48
C PHE A 277 1.69 8.17 -5.73
N GLN A 278 1.34 9.19 -6.52
CA GLN A 278 2.18 9.64 -7.65
C GLN A 278 3.57 10.03 -7.16
N ASN A 279 3.63 10.90 -6.14
CA ASN A 279 4.87 11.44 -5.60
C ASN A 279 5.77 10.33 -5.02
N LEU A 280 5.17 9.36 -4.31
CA LEU A 280 5.88 8.21 -3.77
C LEU A 280 6.56 7.40 -4.88
N ILE A 281 5.85 7.06 -5.95
CA ILE A 281 6.40 6.22 -7.01
C ILE A 281 7.43 7.00 -7.83
N ASN A 282 7.12 8.25 -8.21
CA ASN A 282 7.98 9.10 -9.02
C ASN A 282 9.30 9.49 -8.32
N ALA A 283 9.32 9.51 -6.98
CA ALA A 283 10.54 9.70 -6.20
C ALA A 283 11.46 8.46 -6.15
N ASN A 284 10.94 7.28 -6.51
CA ASN A 284 11.58 5.98 -6.23
C ASN A 284 11.66 5.03 -7.44
N LEU A 285 11.41 5.48 -8.68
CA LEU A 285 11.47 4.64 -9.88
C LEU A 285 12.84 3.95 -10.08
N ASP A 286 13.90 4.54 -9.53
CA ASP A 286 15.29 4.07 -9.58
C ASP A 286 15.67 3.11 -8.45
N VAL A 287 14.75 2.80 -7.54
CA VAL A 287 15.00 1.85 -6.43
C VAL A 287 13.95 0.73 -6.35
N ILE A 288 12.76 0.93 -6.91
CA ILE A 288 11.69 -0.09 -6.88
C ILE A 288 12.07 -1.27 -7.81
N PRO A 289 12.17 -2.50 -7.29
CA PRO A 289 12.47 -3.68 -8.10
C PRO A 289 11.26 -4.09 -8.95
N CYS A 290 11.48 -4.43 -10.21
CA CYS A 290 10.48 -4.88 -11.17
C CYS A 290 11.04 -6.01 -12.04
N ARG A 291 10.28 -7.10 -12.27
CA ARG A 291 10.74 -8.22 -13.12
C ARG A 291 9.91 -8.41 -14.37
N ALA A 292 8.66 -8.00 -14.36
CA ALA A 292 7.77 -8.22 -15.49
C ALA A 292 6.91 -7.00 -15.75
N ALA A 293 6.65 -6.75 -17.03
CA ALA A 293 5.73 -5.72 -17.48
C ALA A 293 4.86 -6.25 -18.61
N ALA A 294 3.63 -5.76 -18.72
CA ALA A 294 2.76 -6.02 -19.86
C ALA A 294 2.12 -4.72 -20.33
N VAL A 295 2.15 -4.45 -21.63
CA VAL A 295 1.70 -3.17 -22.19
C VAL A 295 0.44 -3.40 -23.03
N ALA A 296 -0.67 -2.86 -22.55
CA ALA A 296 -1.94 -2.82 -23.28
C ALA A 296 -2.01 -1.51 -24.07
N SER A 297 -2.39 -1.58 -25.34
CA SER A 297 -2.71 -0.40 -26.15
C SER A 297 -4.17 -0.03 -25.92
N GLY A 298 -4.45 1.25 -25.69
CA GLY A 298 -5.79 1.80 -25.50
C GLY A 298 -6.12 2.80 -26.60
N ALA A 299 -7.41 3.04 -26.82
CA ALA A 299 -7.85 4.16 -27.65
C ALA A 299 -7.71 5.47 -26.87
N GLU A 300 -7.12 6.47 -27.49
CA GLU A 300 -7.10 7.85 -26.99
C GLU A 300 -8.56 8.32 -26.81
N THR A 301 -8.94 8.64 -25.57
CA THR A 301 -10.30 9.09 -25.27
C THR A 301 -10.39 10.61 -25.40
N LEU A 302 -11.55 11.17 -25.74
CA LEU A 302 -11.73 12.64 -25.83
C LEU A 302 -11.38 13.39 -24.53
N PHE A 303 -11.30 12.69 -23.39
CA PHE A 303 -10.93 13.21 -22.07
C PHE A 303 -9.43 13.06 -21.74
N SER A 304 -8.61 12.56 -22.67
CA SER A 304 -7.17 12.35 -22.46
C SER A 304 -6.32 13.60 -22.77
N ALA A 305 -6.89 14.61 -23.44
CA ALA A 305 -6.20 15.86 -23.75
C ALA A 305 -5.93 16.75 -22.52
N ASP A 306 -6.76 16.64 -21.48
CA ASP A 306 -6.68 17.47 -20.25
C ASP A 306 -6.02 16.74 -19.07
N ARG A 307 -5.51 15.51 -19.27
CA ARG A 307 -4.87 14.72 -18.20
C ARG A 307 -3.35 14.87 -18.23
N GLU A 308 -2.73 14.73 -17.06
CA GLU A 308 -1.28 14.52 -17.00
C GLU A 308 -0.90 13.35 -17.92
N PRO A 309 0.23 13.47 -18.64
CA PRO A 309 0.57 12.51 -19.70
C PRO A 309 0.85 11.11 -19.16
N PHE A 310 1.23 10.98 -17.88
CA PHE A 310 1.54 9.72 -17.24
C PHE A 310 1.05 9.70 -15.80
N LEU A 311 0.22 8.70 -15.45
CA LEU A 311 -0.33 8.54 -14.11
C LEU A 311 -0.19 7.11 -13.62
N TRP A 312 0.22 6.95 -12.37
CA TRP A 312 0.23 5.67 -11.68
C TRP A 312 -1.15 5.33 -11.14
N SER A 313 -1.59 4.10 -11.34
CA SER A 313 -2.85 3.62 -10.80
C SER A 313 -2.75 2.14 -10.43
N ILE A 314 -3.80 1.64 -9.78
CA ILE A 314 -3.92 0.21 -9.47
C ILE A 314 -5.10 -0.33 -10.27
N ARG A 315 -4.79 -1.11 -11.31
CA ARG A 315 -5.79 -1.74 -12.17
C ARG A 315 -5.67 -3.25 -12.09
N ARG A 316 -6.82 -3.92 -11.98
CA ARG A 316 -6.88 -5.40 -11.93
C ARG A 316 -5.96 -5.98 -10.84
N LYS A 317 -5.82 -5.30 -9.69
CA LYS A 317 -4.92 -5.65 -8.56
C LYS A 317 -3.43 -5.67 -8.95
N THR A 318 -3.02 -4.77 -9.84
CA THR A 318 -1.63 -4.67 -10.32
C THR A 318 -1.28 -3.20 -10.50
N LEU A 319 -0.04 -2.83 -10.18
CA LEU A 319 0.45 -1.48 -10.42
C LEU A 319 0.47 -1.21 -11.93
N ALA A 320 -0.08 -0.09 -12.35
CA ALA A 320 -0.20 0.29 -13.74
C ALA A 320 0.30 1.73 -13.96
N LEU A 321 1.05 1.94 -15.04
CA LEU A 321 1.33 3.26 -15.57
C LEU A 321 0.36 3.52 -16.72
N GLU A 322 -0.51 4.51 -16.57
CA GLU A 322 -1.43 4.99 -17.59
C GLU A 322 -0.74 6.07 -18.41
N GLY A 323 -0.63 5.84 -19.71
CA GLY A 323 -0.31 6.87 -20.69
C GLY A 323 -1.56 7.28 -21.49
N PRO A 324 -1.42 8.18 -22.49
CA PRO A 324 -2.56 8.69 -23.25
C PRO A 324 -3.29 7.60 -24.05
N ASP A 325 -2.54 6.64 -24.58
CA ASP A 325 -2.98 5.57 -25.49
C ASP A 325 -2.43 4.19 -25.09
N PHE A 326 -1.91 4.05 -23.87
CA PHE A 326 -1.46 2.77 -23.35
C PHE A 326 -1.65 2.62 -21.85
N THR A 327 -1.59 1.39 -21.37
CA THR A 327 -1.48 1.06 -19.95
C THR A 327 -0.42 -0.02 -19.77
N ALA A 328 0.62 0.28 -19.00
CA ALA A 328 1.70 -0.65 -18.68
C ALA A 328 1.50 -1.23 -17.27
N PHE A 329 1.15 -2.51 -17.19
CA PHE A 329 1.06 -3.25 -15.93
C PHE A 329 2.45 -3.76 -15.52
N VAL A 330 2.84 -3.61 -14.25
CA VAL A 330 4.16 -4.02 -13.74
C VAL A 330 4.05 -4.87 -12.50
N ALA A 331 4.98 -5.82 -12.33
CA ALA A 331 5.05 -6.68 -11.16
C ALA A 331 6.45 -7.27 -10.93
N ASP A 332 6.61 -7.91 -9.76
CA ASP A 332 7.80 -8.66 -9.37
C ASP A 332 7.83 -10.08 -9.96
N ARG A 333 6.73 -10.53 -10.56
CA ARG A 333 6.54 -11.88 -11.10
C ARG A 333 5.74 -11.83 -12.40
N LYS A 334 6.12 -12.67 -13.35
CA LYS A 334 5.46 -12.77 -14.67
C LYS A 334 3.98 -13.15 -14.54
N GLU A 335 3.66 -14.05 -13.62
CA GLU A 335 2.31 -14.60 -13.44
C GLU A 335 1.30 -13.53 -13.02
N LEU A 336 1.77 -12.43 -12.41
CA LEU A 336 0.92 -11.32 -11.98
C LEU A 336 0.54 -10.37 -13.11
N VAL A 337 1.33 -10.28 -14.18
CA VAL A 337 1.05 -9.45 -15.37
C VAL A 337 0.50 -10.26 -16.55
N GLU A 338 0.64 -11.58 -16.51
CA GLU A 338 0.12 -12.47 -17.54
C GLU A 338 -1.42 -12.41 -17.59
N GLY A 339 -1.97 -12.25 -18.80
CA GLY A 339 -3.41 -12.11 -19.02
C GLY A 339 -3.98 -10.73 -18.64
N LYS A 340 -3.15 -9.75 -18.25
CA LYS A 340 -3.61 -8.37 -18.01
C LYS A 340 -3.90 -7.58 -19.27
N VAL A 341 -3.39 -8.01 -20.43
CA VAL A 341 -3.68 -7.40 -21.74
C VAL A 341 -4.78 -8.22 -22.41
N ALA A 342 -5.92 -7.60 -22.75
CA ALA A 342 -6.99 -8.29 -23.47
C ALA A 342 -6.58 -8.46 -24.95
N ALA A 343 -7.17 -9.44 -25.64
CA ALA A 343 -6.83 -9.72 -27.04
C ALA A 343 -7.05 -8.52 -27.98
N GLY A 344 -8.03 -7.66 -27.67
CA GLY A 344 -8.32 -6.43 -28.42
C GLY A 344 -7.37 -5.26 -28.13
N ASP A 345 -6.59 -5.35 -27.05
CA ASP A 345 -5.65 -4.31 -26.60
C ASP A 345 -4.20 -4.63 -27.02
N LEU A 346 -4.00 -5.73 -27.74
CA LEU A 346 -2.69 -6.12 -28.27
C LEU A 346 -2.35 -5.26 -29.48
N ALA A 347 -1.15 -4.69 -29.49
CA ALA A 347 -0.62 -3.99 -30.67
C ALA A 347 -0.57 -4.89 -31.91
N SER A 348 -0.35 -6.20 -31.72
CA SER A 348 -0.49 -7.21 -32.78
C SER A 348 -0.72 -8.60 -32.21
N THR A 349 -1.69 -9.33 -32.76
CA THR A 349 -2.00 -10.73 -32.41
C THR A 349 -1.04 -11.75 -33.03
N ASN A 350 -0.32 -11.36 -34.09
CA ASN A 350 0.58 -12.24 -34.86
C ASN A 350 2.07 -11.94 -34.64
N GLY A 351 2.41 -10.93 -33.85
CA GLY A 351 3.77 -10.43 -33.69
C GLY A 351 4.02 -9.14 -34.48
N LEU A 352 5.19 -8.55 -34.30
CA LEU A 352 5.55 -7.27 -34.93
C LEU A 352 6.13 -7.51 -36.33
N ASP A 353 5.88 -6.63 -37.28
CA ASP A 353 6.64 -6.64 -38.54
C ASP A 353 8.10 -6.19 -38.32
N VAL A 354 9.01 -6.69 -39.16
CA VAL A 354 10.46 -6.42 -39.03
C VAL A 354 10.79 -4.95 -39.25
N GLU A 355 10.12 -4.27 -40.19
CA GLU A 355 10.31 -2.83 -40.45
C GLU A 355 9.87 -2.01 -39.23
N THR A 356 8.72 -2.38 -38.65
CA THR A 356 8.23 -1.76 -37.42
C THR A 356 9.19 -1.96 -36.25
N LEU A 357 9.80 -3.16 -36.13
CA LEU A 357 10.77 -3.43 -35.08
C LEU A 357 12.02 -2.56 -35.25
N SER A 358 12.58 -2.52 -36.46
CA SER A 358 13.78 -1.74 -36.76
C SER A 358 13.61 -0.26 -36.41
N ARG A 359 12.43 0.32 -36.71
CA ARG A 359 12.09 1.70 -36.33
C ARG A 359 11.99 1.93 -34.82
N ARG A 360 11.51 0.94 -34.05
CA ARG A 360 11.39 1.04 -32.57
C ARG A 360 12.71 0.79 -31.85
N VAL A 361 13.62 0.05 -32.46
CA VAL A 361 14.87 -0.43 -31.86
C VAL A 361 16.06 0.52 -32.11
N ALA A 362 15.86 1.63 -32.84
CA ALA A 362 16.94 2.58 -33.18
C ALA A 362 17.85 2.98 -32.00
N GLU A 363 17.32 3.00 -30.77
CA GLU A 363 18.03 3.35 -29.53
C GLU A 363 18.40 2.16 -28.63
N TYR A 364 18.05 0.93 -29.01
CA TYR A 364 18.22 -0.27 -28.20
C TYR A 364 19.05 -1.31 -28.93
N GLU A 365 20.01 -1.92 -28.25
CA GLU A 365 20.70 -3.10 -28.78
C GLU A 365 19.82 -4.34 -28.54
N LEU A 366 19.67 -5.18 -29.55
CA LEU A 366 19.02 -6.49 -29.41
C LEU A 366 20.07 -7.59 -29.42
N THR A 367 19.98 -8.55 -28.51
CA THR A 367 20.91 -9.70 -28.48
C THR A 367 20.31 -10.92 -29.19
N GLU A 368 18.99 -11.04 -29.16
CA GLU A 368 18.26 -12.16 -29.74
C GLU A 368 16.95 -11.68 -30.36
N VAL A 369 16.61 -12.22 -31.53
CA VAL A 369 15.32 -12.01 -32.19
C VAL A 369 14.78 -13.34 -32.68
N THR A 370 13.50 -13.61 -32.39
CA THR A 370 12.80 -14.79 -32.90
C THR A 370 11.75 -14.37 -33.92
N LEU A 371 11.96 -14.80 -35.16
CA LEU A 371 11.07 -14.59 -36.30
C LEU A 371 10.20 -15.84 -36.51
N ARG A 372 8.95 -15.64 -36.92
CA ARG A 372 8.06 -16.69 -37.39
C ARG A 372 7.69 -16.41 -38.83
N ASP A 373 7.88 -17.40 -39.68
CA ASP A 373 7.49 -17.37 -41.08
C ASP A 373 6.64 -18.61 -41.39
N GLY A 374 5.32 -18.42 -41.47
CA GLY A 374 4.37 -19.53 -41.55
C GLY A 374 4.50 -20.53 -40.40
N GLY A 375 4.88 -21.78 -40.71
CA GLY A 375 5.11 -22.84 -39.73
C GLY A 375 6.55 -22.91 -39.18
N ALA A 376 7.50 -22.16 -39.76
CA ALA A 376 8.90 -22.16 -39.35
C ALA A 376 9.17 -21.05 -38.32
N THR A 377 10.06 -21.33 -37.38
CA THR A 377 10.56 -20.34 -36.41
C THR A 377 12.07 -20.23 -36.56
N VAL A 378 12.58 -19.03 -36.79
CA VAL A 378 14.01 -18.73 -36.94
C VAL A 378 14.45 -17.88 -35.76
N GLN A 379 15.44 -18.36 -35.02
CA GLN A 379 16.05 -17.63 -33.91
C GLN A 379 17.39 -17.09 -34.37
N PHE A 380 17.59 -15.79 -34.23
CA PHE A 380 18.83 -15.11 -34.53
C PHE A 380 19.43 -14.56 -33.24
N THR A 381 20.71 -14.86 -33.00
CA THR A 381 21.46 -14.40 -31.82
C THR A 381 22.73 -13.75 -32.30
N SER A 382 23.01 -12.54 -31.81
CA SER A 382 24.26 -11.82 -32.09
C SER A 382 24.84 -11.28 -30.79
N ASN A 383 26.17 -11.39 -30.66
CA ASN A 383 26.91 -10.79 -29.55
C ASN A 383 27.26 -9.31 -29.81
N GLU A 384 27.07 -8.82 -31.04
CA GLU A 384 27.40 -7.46 -31.49
C GLU A 384 26.16 -6.55 -31.63
N GLY A 385 24.98 -7.03 -31.24
CA GLY A 385 23.72 -6.34 -31.49
C GLY A 385 23.06 -6.77 -32.81
N VAL A 386 21.75 -6.98 -32.78
CA VAL A 386 20.90 -7.47 -33.88
C VAL A 386 20.08 -6.34 -34.51
N GLY A 387 19.86 -5.24 -33.77
CA GLY A 387 18.92 -4.16 -34.14
C GLY A 387 19.39 -3.21 -35.23
N HIS A 388 20.71 -3.05 -35.40
CA HIS A 388 21.33 -2.05 -36.28
C HIS A 388 21.97 -2.64 -37.54
N ASP A 389 21.88 -3.96 -37.69
CA ASP A 389 22.65 -4.69 -38.69
C ASP A 389 21.84 -4.87 -39.99
N GLU A 390 22.42 -4.52 -41.15
CA GLU A 390 21.87 -4.85 -42.48
C GLU A 390 21.54 -6.34 -42.60
N ARG A 391 22.15 -7.19 -41.75
CA ARG A 391 21.88 -8.62 -41.64
C ARG A 391 20.44 -8.95 -41.25
N LEU A 392 19.79 -8.19 -40.36
CA LEU A 392 18.38 -8.45 -40.01
C LEU A 392 17.45 -8.11 -41.19
N ALA A 393 17.71 -7.00 -41.87
CA ALA A 393 16.99 -6.62 -43.08
C ALA A 393 17.22 -7.63 -44.23
N LYS A 394 18.44 -8.13 -44.41
CA LYS A 394 18.78 -9.18 -45.38
C LYS A 394 18.15 -10.53 -45.02
N LEU A 395 18.06 -10.89 -43.75
CA LEU A 395 17.34 -12.08 -43.27
C LEU A 395 15.84 -11.96 -43.54
N ALA A 396 15.25 -10.78 -43.29
CA ALA A 396 13.85 -10.53 -43.59
C ALA A 396 13.56 -10.56 -45.10
N GLN A 397 14.47 -10.05 -45.94
CA GLN A 397 14.37 -10.15 -47.40
C GLN A 397 14.42 -11.60 -47.92
N GLY A 398 15.07 -12.52 -47.18
CA GLY A 398 15.14 -13.94 -47.51
C GLY A 398 13.96 -14.78 -46.99
N LEU A 399 13.14 -14.21 -46.10
CA LEU A 399 11.93 -14.83 -45.56
C LEU A 399 10.71 -14.40 -46.40
N SER A 400 9.59 -15.11 -46.26
CA SER A 400 8.36 -14.71 -46.96
C SER A 400 7.86 -13.35 -46.46
N SER A 401 7.11 -12.61 -47.28
CA SER A 401 6.59 -11.27 -46.99
C SER A 401 5.70 -11.17 -45.74
N ASN A 402 5.39 -12.31 -45.09
CA ASN A 402 4.56 -12.41 -43.90
C ASN A 402 5.36 -12.77 -42.63
N SER A 403 6.69 -12.66 -42.64
CA SER A 403 7.51 -12.97 -41.47
C SER A 403 7.24 -11.97 -40.34
N THR A 404 6.93 -12.46 -39.13
CA THR A 404 6.70 -11.60 -37.96
C THR A 404 7.67 -11.91 -36.83
N VAL A 405 8.09 -10.86 -36.13
CA VAL A 405 8.86 -10.92 -34.90
C VAL A 405 7.94 -11.31 -33.75
N VAL A 406 8.21 -12.45 -33.12
CA VAL A 406 7.41 -12.95 -32.00
C VAL A 406 8.09 -12.65 -30.66
N LYS A 407 9.43 -12.71 -30.61
CA LYS A 407 10.21 -12.42 -29.40
C LYS A 407 11.46 -11.62 -29.72
N ALA A 408 11.90 -10.83 -28.75
CA ALA A 408 13.20 -10.18 -28.78
C ALA A 408 13.83 -10.20 -27.39
N VAL A 409 15.16 -10.10 -27.31
CA VAL A 409 15.89 -9.98 -26.05
C VAL A 409 16.75 -8.73 -26.08
N VAL A 410 16.53 -7.85 -25.10
CA VAL A 410 17.26 -6.59 -24.92
C VAL A 410 18.21 -6.76 -23.73
N PRO A 411 19.51 -6.46 -23.85
CA PRO A 411 20.41 -6.43 -22.71
C PRO A 411 20.08 -5.23 -21.80
N LEU A 412 20.20 -5.45 -20.50
CA LEU A 412 20.17 -4.43 -19.46
C LEU A 412 21.54 -4.42 -18.74
N PRO A 413 21.89 -3.33 -18.05
CA PRO A 413 23.13 -3.25 -17.28
C PRO A 413 23.35 -4.45 -16.33
N GLU A 414 22.28 -5.01 -15.77
CA GLU A 414 22.31 -6.13 -14.84
C GLU A 414 21.58 -7.40 -15.35
N GLY A 415 21.49 -7.57 -16.68
CA GLY A 415 21.05 -8.83 -17.31
C GLY A 415 20.31 -8.63 -18.63
N GLN A 416 19.15 -9.25 -18.82
CA GLN A 416 18.41 -9.22 -20.08
C GLN A 416 16.89 -9.20 -19.85
N LEU A 417 16.17 -8.49 -20.73
CA LEU A 417 14.71 -8.50 -20.84
C LEU A 417 14.29 -9.33 -22.04
N ALA A 418 13.46 -10.35 -21.82
CA ALA A 418 12.83 -11.11 -22.90
C ALA A 418 11.43 -10.53 -23.16
N LEU A 419 11.24 -9.99 -24.37
CA LEU A 419 9.98 -9.45 -24.87
C LEU A 419 9.24 -10.50 -25.69
N ASN A 420 7.92 -10.52 -25.54
CA ASN A 420 7.00 -11.32 -26.34
C ASN A 420 5.94 -10.39 -26.93
N PHE A 421 6.06 -10.13 -28.23
CA PHE A 421 5.17 -9.22 -28.95
C PHE A 421 3.76 -9.78 -29.14
N LYS A 422 3.59 -11.11 -29.13
CA LYS A 422 2.26 -11.74 -29.27
C LYS A 422 1.39 -11.51 -28.04
N THR A 423 2.01 -11.42 -26.87
CA THR A 423 1.31 -11.25 -25.58
C THR A 423 1.54 -9.88 -24.97
N SER A 424 2.24 -8.98 -25.67
CA SER A 424 2.74 -7.70 -25.17
C SER A 424 3.35 -7.79 -23.77
N LEU A 425 4.20 -8.79 -23.53
CA LEU A 425 4.76 -9.09 -22.21
C LEU A 425 6.28 -9.05 -22.23
N VAL A 426 6.87 -8.48 -21.19
CA VAL A 426 8.30 -8.48 -20.91
C VAL A 426 8.57 -9.21 -19.61
N ASN A 427 9.64 -10.01 -19.59
CA ASN A 427 10.11 -10.68 -18.39
C ASN A 427 11.65 -10.60 -18.29
N ALA A 428 12.15 -10.24 -17.13
CA ALA A 428 13.56 -10.18 -16.80
C ALA A 428 14.15 -11.58 -16.59
N LYS A 429 15.21 -11.91 -17.35
CA LYS A 429 16.01 -13.13 -17.22
C LYS A 429 17.35 -12.79 -16.57
N THR A 430 17.33 -12.50 -15.28
CA THR A 430 18.49 -11.96 -14.55
C THR A 430 18.69 -12.63 -13.20
N THR A 431 19.93 -12.61 -12.70
CA THR A 431 20.28 -13.00 -11.32
C THR A 431 19.93 -11.91 -10.32
N ARG A 432 20.00 -10.63 -10.71
CA ARG A 432 19.59 -9.47 -9.91
C ARG A 432 18.33 -8.83 -10.49
N THR A 433 17.35 -8.52 -9.65
CA THR A 433 16.08 -7.93 -10.09
C THR A 433 16.30 -6.53 -10.67
N PRO A 434 15.90 -6.25 -11.92
CA PRO A 434 16.04 -4.92 -12.50
C PRO A 434 15.09 -3.92 -11.84
N LEU A 435 15.31 -2.64 -12.12
CA LEU A 435 14.54 -1.54 -11.54
C LEU A 435 13.35 -1.17 -12.41
N LEU A 436 12.32 -0.60 -11.78
CA LEU A 436 11.07 -0.22 -12.43
C LEU A 436 11.30 0.74 -13.61
N LYS A 437 12.15 1.76 -13.44
CA LYS A 437 12.51 2.68 -14.52
C LYS A 437 13.11 1.97 -15.74
N ASP A 438 13.99 1.00 -15.53
CA ASP A 438 14.75 0.36 -16.60
C ASP A 438 13.83 -0.59 -17.39
N VAL A 439 12.97 -1.32 -16.67
CA VAL A 439 11.97 -2.19 -17.29
C VAL A 439 10.98 -1.37 -18.12
N LEU A 440 10.50 -0.23 -17.61
CA LEU A 440 9.54 0.62 -18.32
C LEU A 440 10.14 1.36 -19.51
N ALA A 441 11.35 1.89 -19.37
CA ALA A 441 12.05 2.59 -20.43
C ALA A 441 12.20 1.70 -21.67
N VAL A 442 12.45 0.41 -21.49
CA VAL A 442 12.58 -0.56 -22.59
C VAL A 442 11.23 -1.12 -23.04
N SER A 443 10.36 -1.52 -22.09
CA SER A 443 9.15 -2.27 -22.43
C SER A 443 8.10 -1.45 -23.17
N ILE A 444 7.88 -0.19 -22.78
CA ILE A 444 6.83 0.64 -23.38
C ILE A 444 7.14 0.94 -24.86
N PRO A 445 8.30 1.54 -25.22
CA PRO A 445 8.55 1.94 -26.61
C PRO A 445 8.70 0.77 -27.59
N LEU A 446 9.08 -0.42 -27.09
CA LEU A 446 9.21 -1.61 -27.92
C LEU A 446 7.86 -2.31 -28.13
N LEU A 447 7.05 -2.43 -27.07
CA LEU A 447 5.75 -3.11 -27.16
C LEU A 447 4.63 -2.22 -27.73
N HIS A 448 4.75 -0.90 -27.58
CA HIS A 448 3.75 0.08 -28.03
C HIS A 448 4.43 1.20 -28.83
N GLU A 449 3.79 1.64 -29.92
CA GLU A 449 4.35 2.68 -30.79
C GLU A 449 4.14 4.05 -30.17
N LEU A 450 5.20 4.65 -29.66
CA LEU A 450 5.16 6.03 -29.18
C LEU A 450 5.71 6.98 -30.25
N PRO A 451 4.95 8.05 -30.59
CA PRO A 451 5.47 9.25 -31.23
C PRO A 451 6.69 9.81 -30.49
N GLU A 452 7.57 10.52 -31.20
CA GLU A 452 8.85 10.98 -30.67
C GLU A 452 8.71 11.94 -29.48
N ASP A 453 7.73 12.85 -29.54
CA ASP A 453 7.35 13.74 -28.44
C ASP A 453 6.93 12.96 -27.18
N ARG A 454 6.08 11.94 -27.34
CA ARG A 454 5.65 11.08 -26.21
C ARG A 454 6.79 10.21 -25.68
N ARG A 455 7.69 9.77 -26.55
CA ARG A 455 8.89 9.03 -26.15
C ARG A 455 9.82 9.89 -25.29
N GLN A 456 10.04 11.14 -25.69
CA GLN A 456 10.83 12.10 -24.91
C GLN A 456 10.15 12.43 -23.59
N ALA A 457 8.83 12.64 -23.58
CA ALA A 457 8.06 12.85 -22.36
C ALA A 457 8.17 11.65 -21.40
N LEU A 458 8.07 10.41 -21.91
CA LEU A 458 8.24 9.21 -21.10
C LEU A 458 9.66 9.11 -20.52
N LYS A 459 10.69 9.41 -21.32
CA LYS A 459 12.08 9.44 -20.83
C LYS A 459 12.25 10.46 -19.70
N ALA A 460 11.71 11.67 -19.86
CA ALA A 460 11.75 12.70 -18.84
C ALA A 460 10.99 12.26 -17.57
N PHE A 461 9.81 11.66 -17.72
CA PHE A 461 9.01 11.13 -16.62
C PHE A 461 9.74 10.04 -15.81
N LEU A 462 10.46 9.15 -16.48
CA LEU A 462 11.21 8.07 -15.83
C LEU A 462 12.55 8.50 -15.22
N GLN A 463 12.99 9.75 -15.45
CA GLN A 463 14.22 10.27 -14.83
C GLN A 463 13.98 10.62 -13.35
N VAL A 464 14.76 9.99 -12.47
CA VAL A 464 14.77 10.29 -11.04
C VAL A 464 15.95 11.20 -10.72
N GLY A 465 15.66 12.47 -10.41
CA GLY A 465 16.63 13.54 -10.15
C GLY A 465 16.02 14.91 -10.49
N ASP A 466 16.70 16.00 -10.14
CA ASP A 466 16.29 17.37 -10.49
C ASP A 466 16.26 17.50 -12.03
N SER A 467 15.11 17.24 -12.62
CA SER A 467 14.77 17.81 -13.90
C SER A 467 14.77 19.32 -13.68
N VAL A 468 15.85 19.97 -14.15
CA VAL A 468 15.90 21.40 -14.41
C VAL A 468 14.53 21.80 -14.96
N PRO A 469 13.85 22.81 -14.37
CA PRO A 469 12.54 23.19 -14.84
C PRO A 469 12.63 23.42 -16.34
N THR A 470 11.73 22.77 -17.08
CA THR A 470 11.38 23.12 -18.45
C THR A 470 10.68 24.49 -18.43
N GLY A 471 11.40 25.51 -17.98
CA GLY A 471 11.13 26.90 -18.30
C GLY A 471 11.86 27.17 -19.60
N ASN A 472 11.13 27.60 -20.62
CA ASN A 472 11.74 28.07 -21.85
C ASN A 472 12.83 29.11 -21.51
N ALA A 473 13.87 29.22 -22.32
CA ALA A 473 14.92 30.23 -22.12
C ALA A 473 14.36 31.67 -22.05
N GLU A 474 13.10 31.89 -22.48
CA GLU A 474 12.35 33.13 -22.32
C GLU A 474 11.86 33.39 -20.88
N ASP A 475 11.53 32.36 -20.09
CA ASP A 475 11.09 32.50 -18.68
C ASP A 475 12.26 32.91 -17.76
N LEU A 476 13.48 32.42 -18.04
CA LEU A 476 14.69 32.83 -17.34
C LEU A 476 15.09 34.28 -17.65
N LEU A 477 14.80 34.76 -18.86
CA LEU A 477 15.01 36.17 -19.24
C LEU A 477 13.94 37.08 -18.62
N GLY A 478 12.70 36.60 -18.46
CA GLY A 478 11.65 37.30 -17.72
C GLY A 478 12.00 37.51 -16.24
N LEU A 479 12.47 36.45 -15.56
CA LEU A 479 12.89 36.51 -14.16
C LEU A 479 14.15 37.35 -13.91
N LEU A 480 15.08 37.42 -14.89
CA LEU A 480 16.25 38.29 -14.82
C LEU A 480 15.92 39.76 -15.12
N ALA A 481 14.93 40.03 -15.97
CA ALA A 481 14.47 41.40 -16.24
C ALA A 481 13.70 42.00 -15.04
N GLU A 482 12.94 41.18 -14.31
CA GLU A 482 12.21 41.63 -13.12
C GLU A 482 13.14 41.98 -11.94
N LYS A 483 14.28 41.28 -11.82
CA LYS A 483 15.29 41.56 -10.78
C LYS A 483 16.25 42.71 -11.09
N LEU A 484 16.33 43.18 -12.33
CA LEU A 484 17.18 44.31 -12.72
C LEU A 484 16.43 45.66 -12.75
N GLY A 485 15.14 45.66 -12.42
CA GLY A 485 14.30 46.87 -12.36
C GLY A 485 14.07 47.44 -10.95
N GLU A 486 14.59 46.79 -9.90
CA GLU A 486 14.39 47.19 -8.49
C GLU A 486 15.67 47.71 -7.78
N ASP A 487 16.74 48.06 -8.50
CA ASP A 487 17.87 48.84 -7.96
C ASP A 487 17.99 50.23 -8.61
#